data_AF-A0A6L7T8A4-F1
#
_entry.id   AF-A0A6L7T8A4-F1
#
_cell.length_a   1.000
_cell.length_b   1.000
_cell.length_c   1.000
_cell.angle_alpha   90.00
_cell.angle_beta   90.00
_cell.angle_gamma   90.00
#
_symmetry.space_group_name_H-M   'P 1'
#
loop_
_entity.id
_entity.type
_entity.pdbx_description
1 polymer ?
#
loop_
_entity_poly.entity_id
_entity_poly.type
_entity_poly.pdbx_seq_one_letter_code
_entity_poly.pdbx_strand_id
1 'polypeptide(L)'
;MKTRHYESGAPDTPVALRRCADAGSAPTFTLKGNPGILDSTRIGFFCSVRCPGDVILKTYDLARMLRETDAAIIGGFQSPMEKECLDLLLRGSASVVVCPARGLGLMRIPKNWQEPLAEGRLMILSFFADRIRRPTAAIAAQRNAYIAAFADHILVAHAEKGGKTEALCKDALAAGKPVFAIDSPDNAHLVELGVVPIHAENFASLVMDISE
;
A
#
# COMPACT_ATOMS: atom_id res chain seq x y z
N MET A 1 -20.74 2.54 -10.02
CA MET A 1 -20.11 2.56 -8.67
C MET A 1 -20.21 3.95 -8.05
N LYS A 2 -20.75 4.04 -6.83
CA LYS A 2 -20.87 5.29 -6.07
C LYS A 2 -19.51 5.69 -5.46
N THR A 3 -19.19 6.97 -5.49
CA THR A 3 -18.08 7.55 -4.71
C THR A 3 -18.61 7.89 -3.32
N ARG A 4 -17.84 7.61 -2.27
CA ARG A 4 -18.17 7.94 -0.88
C ARG A 4 -17.14 8.91 -0.33
N HIS A 5 -17.58 9.84 0.50
CA HIS A 5 -16.74 10.83 1.15
C HIS A 5 -16.90 10.67 2.66
N TYR A 6 -15.78 10.68 3.38
CA TYR A 6 -15.75 10.64 4.83
C TYR A 6 -14.79 11.72 5.34
N GLU A 7 -15.13 12.29 6.48
CA GLU A 7 -14.26 13.20 7.21
C GLU A 7 -13.64 12.47 8.40
N SER A 8 -12.34 12.66 8.64
CA SER A 8 -11.68 12.05 9.80
C SER A 8 -12.40 12.39 11.10
N GLY A 9 -12.78 11.35 11.86
CA GLY A 9 -13.50 11.49 13.12
C GLY A 9 -15.03 11.48 13.00
N ALA A 10 -15.59 11.45 11.79
CA ALA A 10 -17.03 11.30 11.61
C ALA A 10 -17.49 9.89 12.04
N PRO A 11 -18.68 9.74 12.66
CA PRO A 11 -19.15 8.45 13.20
C PRO A 11 -19.22 7.32 12.16
N ASP A 12 -19.50 7.68 10.90
CA ASP A 12 -19.63 6.80 9.74
C ASP A 12 -18.28 6.46 9.07
N THR A 13 -17.18 7.05 9.54
CA THR A 13 -15.84 6.71 9.04
C THR A 13 -15.50 5.27 9.42
N PRO A 14 -15.18 4.41 8.43
CA PRO A 14 -14.73 3.05 8.68
C PRO A 14 -13.63 3.00 9.75
N VAL A 15 -13.76 2.09 10.72
CA VAL A 15 -12.80 1.96 11.84
C VAL A 15 -11.38 1.80 11.32
N ALA A 16 -11.22 1.04 10.23
CA ALA A 16 -9.97 0.84 9.50
C ALA A 16 -9.27 2.17 9.13
N LEU A 17 -10.01 3.22 8.77
CA LEU A 17 -9.49 4.53 8.38
C LEU A 17 -9.22 5.47 9.56
N ARG A 18 -9.73 5.15 10.76
CA ARG A 18 -9.49 5.98 11.96
C ARG A 18 -8.02 5.99 12.36
N ARG A 19 -7.28 4.90 12.10
CA ARG A 19 -5.83 4.81 12.33
C ARG A 19 -5.01 5.86 11.56
N CYS A 20 -5.58 6.45 10.50
CA CYS A 20 -4.92 7.50 9.73
C CYS A 20 -5.05 8.89 10.38
N ALA A 21 -5.97 9.06 11.34
CA ALA A 21 -6.19 10.34 12.01
C ALA A 21 -4.97 10.75 12.86
N ASP A 22 -4.24 9.77 13.40
CA ASP A 22 -3.07 10.00 14.25
C ASP A 22 -1.79 10.28 13.46
N ALA A 23 -1.79 9.99 12.15
CA ALA A 23 -0.62 10.10 11.28
C ALA A 23 -0.44 11.49 10.62
N GLY A 24 -1.20 12.52 11.03
CA GLY A 24 -1.05 13.88 10.53
C GLY A 24 -2.31 14.75 10.64
N SER A 25 -2.46 15.72 9.73
CA SER A 25 -3.66 16.56 9.67
C SER A 25 -4.88 15.73 9.31
N ALA A 26 -5.98 15.83 10.07
CA ALA A 26 -7.26 15.16 9.84
C ALA A 26 -7.58 14.96 8.34
N PRO A 27 -7.35 13.76 7.78
CA PRO A 27 -7.52 13.55 6.35
C PRO A 27 -9.00 13.56 5.96
N THR A 28 -9.26 13.91 4.70
CA THR A 28 -10.56 13.68 4.06
C THR A 28 -10.42 12.43 3.22
N PHE A 29 -11.29 11.45 3.43
CA PHE A 29 -11.26 10.21 2.70
C PHE A 29 -12.26 10.25 1.56
N THR A 30 -11.80 10.01 0.34
CA THR A 30 -12.68 9.77 -0.80
C THR A 30 -12.43 8.36 -1.31
N LEU A 31 -13.48 7.56 -1.33
CA LEU A 31 -13.45 6.14 -1.69
C LEU A 31 -14.28 5.91 -2.96
N LYS A 32 -13.70 5.16 -3.90
CA LYS A 32 -14.42 4.64 -5.06
C LYS A 32 -14.07 3.16 -5.24
N GLY A 33 -15.03 2.27 -5.00
CA GLY A 33 -14.73 0.85 -4.92
C GLY A 33 -15.71 0.10 -4.03
N ASN A 34 -15.40 -1.16 -3.78
CA ASN A 34 -16.04 -1.94 -2.73
C ASN A 34 -15.38 -1.60 -1.37
N PRO A 35 -16.10 -0.97 -0.42
CA PRO A 35 -15.55 -0.68 0.90
C PRO A 35 -15.31 -1.94 1.74
N GLY A 36 -15.91 -3.11 1.41
CA GLY A 36 -15.68 -4.36 2.14
C GLY A 36 -14.24 -4.85 2.08
N ILE A 37 -13.42 -4.34 1.14
CA ILE A 37 -11.96 -4.59 1.11
C ILE A 37 -11.28 -4.10 2.40
N LEU A 38 -11.87 -3.12 3.11
CA LEU A 38 -11.35 -2.59 4.36
C LEU A 38 -11.47 -3.57 5.54
N ASP A 39 -12.25 -4.64 5.40
CA ASP A 39 -12.50 -5.65 6.44
C ASP A 39 -11.47 -6.80 6.41
N SER A 40 -10.70 -6.92 5.32
CA SER A 40 -9.60 -7.89 5.17
C SER A 40 -8.32 -7.42 5.86
N THR A 41 -7.37 -8.34 6.09
CA THR A 41 -5.99 -7.98 6.45
C THR A 41 -5.38 -7.09 5.39
N ARG A 42 -4.73 -6.00 5.80
CA ARG A 42 -4.24 -4.94 4.93
C ARG A 42 -2.72 -4.91 4.87
N ILE A 43 -2.16 -5.07 3.68
CA ILE A 43 -0.72 -5.07 3.45
C ILE A 43 -0.34 -3.81 2.66
N GLY A 44 0.39 -2.90 3.30
CA GLY A 44 0.95 -1.71 2.66
C GLY A 44 2.20 -2.08 1.86
N PHE A 45 2.11 -2.05 0.54
CA PHE A 45 3.21 -2.37 -0.37
C PHE A 45 3.97 -1.11 -0.80
N PHE A 46 5.31 -1.15 -0.67
CA PHE A 46 6.19 -0.04 -1.06
C PHE A 46 7.44 -0.53 -1.80
N CYS A 47 7.95 0.31 -2.69
CA CYS A 47 9.25 0.12 -3.30
C CYS A 47 9.88 1.48 -3.63
N SER A 48 11.17 1.63 -3.36
CA SER A 48 11.97 2.75 -3.88
C SER A 48 11.91 2.84 -5.41
N VAL A 49 12.15 4.06 -5.93
CA VAL A 49 12.17 4.32 -7.38
C VAL A 49 13.29 3.55 -8.08
N ARG A 50 14.46 3.49 -7.45
CA ARG A 50 15.56 2.62 -7.88
C ARG A 50 15.39 1.28 -7.18
N CYS A 51 15.41 0.19 -7.95
CA CYS A 51 15.31 -1.18 -7.44
C CYS A 51 16.44 -2.02 -8.07
N PRO A 52 17.28 -2.69 -7.27
CA PRO A 52 18.35 -3.57 -7.75
C PRO A 52 17.82 -4.77 -8.55
N GLY A 53 18.64 -5.27 -9.48
CA GLY A 53 18.22 -6.32 -10.42
C GLY A 53 17.81 -7.63 -9.77
N ASP A 54 18.49 -8.06 -8.71
CA ASP A 54 18.14 -9.27 -7.96
C ASP A 54 16.81 -9.09 -7.20
N VAL A 55 16.56 -7.91 -6.65
CA VAL A 55 15.32 -7.58 -5.94
C VAL A 55 14.15 -7.51 -6.93
N ILE A 56 14.35 -6.99 -8.14
CA ILE A 56 13.32 -6.96 -9.19
C ILE A 56 12.75 -8.36 -9.46
N LEU A 57 13.61 -9.35 -9.67
CA LEU A 57 13.18 -10.74 -9.96
C LEU A 57 12.39 -11.32 -8.79
N LYS A 58 12.92 -11.19 -7.56
CA LYS A 58 12.22 -11.64 -6.34
C LYS A 58 10.88 -10.92 -6.13
N THR A 59 10.79 -9.66 -6.55
CA THR A 59 9.55 -8.88 -6.46
C THR A 59 8.50 -9.40 -7.45
N TYR A 60 8.90 -9.86 -8.63
CA TYR A 60 7.97 -10.51 -9.57
C TYR A 60 7.39 -11.80 -9.00
N ASP A 61 8.22 -12.62 -8.34
CA ASP A 61 7.76 -13.85 -7.68
C ASP A 61 6.82 -13.53 -6.52
N LEU A 62 7.17 -12.55 -5.70
CA LEU A 62 6.30 -12.04 -4.63
C LEU A 62 4.97 -11.53 -5.18
N ALA A 63 4.96 -10.70 -6.23
CA ALA A 63 3.75 -10.19 -6.85
C ALA A 63 2.85 -11.31 -7.40
N ARG A 64 3.44 -12.40 -7.91
CA ARG A 64 2.70 -13.59 -8.34
C ARG A 64 2.03 -14.31 -7.18
N MET A 65 2.65 -14.35 -6.00
CA MET A 65 2.02 -14.91 -4.80
C MET A 65 0.92 -13.99 -4.27
N LEU A 66 1.20 -12.69 -4.20
CA LEU A 66 0.23 -11.69 -3.74
C LEU A 66 -1.00 -11.60 -4.63
N ARG A 67 -0.93 -11.99 -5.90
CA ARG A 67 -2.08 -11.88 -6.82
C ARG A 67 -3.23 -12.83 -6.46
N GLU A 68 -2.98 -13.89 -5.69
CA GLU A 68 -3.98 -14.87 -5.26
C GLU A 68 -4.19 -14.87 -3.73
N THR A 69 -3.75 -13.81 -3.04
CA THR A 69 -3.94 -13.70 -1.58
C THR A 69 -5.33 -13.19 -1.22
N ASP A 70 -5.83 -13.62 -0.06
CA ASP A 70 -7.07 -13.10 0.53
C ASP A 70 -6.86 -11.72 1.21
N ALA A 71 -5.61 -11.31 1.42
CA ALA A 71 -5.28 -10.00 1.97
C ALA A 71 -5.49 -8.87 0.93
N ALA A 72 -5.80 -7.67 1.44
CA ALA A 72 -5.89 -6.47 0.63
C ALA A 72 -4.49 -5.83 0.44
N ILE A 73 -4.02 -5.73 -0.80
CA ILE A 73 -2.75 -5.08 -1.13
C ILE A 73 -2.98 -3.59 -1.39
N ILE A 74 -2.37 -2.75 -0.55
CA ILE A 74 -2.57 -1.30 -0.56
C ILE A 74 -1.28 -0.66 -1.02
N GLY A 75 -1.37 0.19 -2.04
CA GLY A 75 -0.18 0.76 -2.62
C GLY A 75 -0.40 2.14 -3.18
N GLY A 76 0.72 2.85 -3.26
CA GLY A 76 0.79 4.06 -4.03
C GLY A 76 0.96 3.83 -5.52
N PHE A 77 1.63 2.72 -5.86
CA PHE A 77 1.89 2.25 -7.21
C PHE A 77 2.51 3.31 -8.12
N GLN A 78 3.53 4.01 -7.60
CA GLN A 78 4.18 5.13 -8.28
C GLN A 78 5.56 4.78 -8.85
N SER A 79 6.35 3.98 -8.14
CA SER A 79 7.64 3.52 -8.65
C SER A 79 7.45 2.58 -9.85
N PRO A 80 8.45 2.43 -10.74
CA PRO A 80 8.38 1.48 -11.84
C PRO A 80 8.02 0.07 -11.37
N MET A 81 8.70 -0.41 -10.33
CA MET A 81 8.45 -1.75 -9.79
C MET A 81 7.05 -1.88 -9.19
N GLU A 82 6.56 -0.87 -8.46
CA GLU A 82 5.19 -0.95 -7.92
C GLU A 82 4.14 -0.99 -9.05
N LYS A 83 4.35 -0.28 -10.16
CA LYS A 83 3.40 -0.32 -11.30
C LYS A 83 3.34 -1.70 -11.95
N GLU A 84 4.48 -2.35 -12.14
CA GLU A 84 4.55 -3.72 -12.63
C GLU A 84 3.82 -4.69 -11.67
N CYS A 85 4.00 -4.51 -10.36
CA CYS A 85 3.27 -5.29 -9.36
C CYS A 85 1.76 -5.04 -9.45
N LEU A 86 1.31 -3.80 -9.57
CA LEU A 86 -0.11 -3.47 -9.74
C LEU A 86 -0.70 -4.18 -10.96
N ASP A 87 -0.01 -4.15 -12.10
CA ASP A 87 -0.49 -4.79 -13.32
C ASP A 87 -0.60 -6.31 -13.18
N LEU A 88 0.24 -6.95 -12.37
CA LEU A 88 0.12 -8.38 -12.04
C LEU A 88 -1.01 -8.65 -11.05
N LEU A 89 -1.14 -7.85 -10.00
CA LEU A 89 -2.20 -7.98 -8.99
C LEU A 89 -3.59 -7.85 -9.62
N LEU A 90 -3.77 -6.89 -10.53
CA LEU A 90 -5.05 -6.67 -11.22
C LEU A 90 -5.46 -7.82 -12.15
N ARG A 91 -4.54 -8.71 -12.53
CA ARG A 91 -4.80 -9.93 -13.31
C ARG A 91 -5.08 -11.17 -12.45
N GLY A 92 -4.92 -11.06 -11.13
CA GLY A 92 -5.25 -12.12 -10.18
C GLY A 92 -6.61 -11.89 -9.50
N SER A 93 -6.85 -12.61 -8.41
CA SER A 93 -8.06 -12.57 -7.59
C SER A 93 -7.96 -11.66 -6.36
N ALA A 94 -6.74 -11.24 -5.98
CA ALA A 94 -6.50 -10.43 -4.79
C ALA A 94 -7.26 -9.09 -4.79
N SER A 95 -7.59 -8.63 -3.59
CA SER A 95 -8.14 -7.30 -3.38
C SER A 95 -7.03 -6.26 -3.41
N VAL A 96 -7.23 -5.16 -4.13
CA VAL A 96 -6.24 -4.09 -4.31
C VAL A 96 -6.82 -2.74 -3.92
N VAL A 97 -6.05 -1.95 -3.17
CA VAL A 97 -6.38 -0.56 -2.84
C VAL A 97 -5.32 0.37 -3.41
N VAL A 98 -5.71 1.16 -4.42
CA VAL A 98 -4.82 2.17 -5.00
C VAL A 98 -5.05 3.51 -4.32
N CYS A 99 -4.00 4.04 -3.71
CA CYS A 99 -4.05 5.30 -2.98
C CYS A 99 -3.31 6.41 -3.74
N PRO A 100 -3.96 7.23 -4.59
CA PRO A 100 -3.27 8.29 -5.30
C PRO A 100 -2.81 9.42 -4.37
N ALA A 101 -1.70 10.07 -4.72
CA ALA A 101 -1.20 11.27 -4.04
C ALA A 101 -1.94 12.55 -4.52
N ARG A 102 -3.28 12.50 -4.57
CA ARG A 102 -4.20 13.55 -5.02
C ARG A 102 -5.65 13.17 -4.71
N GLY A 103 -6.56 14.14 -4.72
CA GLY A 103 -8.00 13.92 -4.66
C GLY A 103 -8.56 13.22 -5.92
N LEU A 104 -9.77 12.66 -5.79
CA LEU A 104 -10.40 11.82 -6.84
C LEU A 104 -11.30 12.60 -7.80
N GLY A 105 -11.74 13.81 -7.45
CA GLY A 105 -12.80 14.54 -8.17
C GLY A 105 -12.60 14.69 -9.70
N LEU A 106 -11.36 14.83 -10.17
CA LEU A 106 -11.02 14.88 -11.61
C LEU A 106 -10.06 13.77 -12.03
N MET A 107 -10.01 12.66 -11.30
CA MET A 107 -9.14 11.54 -11.65
C MET A 107 -9.77 10.72 -12.76
N ARG A 108 -9.07 10.61 -13.89
CA ARG A 108 -9.42 9.65 -14.94
C ARG A 108 -9.03 8.25 -14.46
N ILE A 109 -10.00 7.33 -14.52
CA ILE A 109 -9.78 5.93 -14.18
C ILE A 109 -9.16 5.21 -15.39
N PRO A 110 -7.99 4.57 -15.24
CA PRO A 110 -7.39 3.76 -16.28
C PRO A 110 -8.33 2.63 -16.76
N LYS A 111 -8.24 2.26 -18.04
CA LYS A 111 -9.13 1.24 -18.61
C LYS A 111 -8.95 -0.12 -17.92
N ASN A 112 -7.71 -0.52 -17.64
CA ASN A 112 -7.37 -1.76 -16.94
C ASN A 112 -7.85 -1.80 -15.48
N TRP A 113 -8.35 -0.70 -14.92
CA TRP A 113 -8.92 -0.67 -13.57
C TRP A 113 -10.44 -0.90 -13.59
N GLN A 114 -11.10 -0.74 -14.74
CA GLN A 114 -12.57 -0.74 -14.81
C GLN A 114 -13.17 -2.10 -14.45
N GLU A 115 -12.59 -3.19 -14.96
CA GLU A 115 -13.05 -4.55 -14.69
C GLU A 115 -12.81 -4.96 -13.22
N PRO A 116 -11.59 -4.83 -12.65
CA PRO A 116 -11.37 -5.06 -11.21
C PRO A 116 -12.26 -4.21 -10.29
N LEU A 117 -12.57 -2.97 -10.69
CA LEU A 117 -13.52 -2.11 -9.99
C LEU A 117 -14.94 -2.68 -10.04
N ALA A 118 -15.39 -3.13 -11.21
CA ALA A 118 -16.71 -3.71 -11.42
C ALA A 118 -16.89 -5.03 -10.64
N GLU A 119 -15.84 -5.84 -10.57
CA GLU A 119 -15.78 -7.09 -9.79
C GLU A 119 -15.70 -6.85 -8.27
N GLY A 120 -15.53 -5.61 -7.83
CA GLY A 120 -15.43 -5.27 -6.41
C GLY A 120 -14.12 -5.68 -5.75
N ARG A 121 -13.08 -5.99 -6.54
CA ARG A 121 -11.73 -6.35 -6.07
C ARG A 121 -10.76 -5.17 -6.06
N LEU A 122 -11.05 -4.10 -6.79
CA LEU A 122 -10.28 -2.85 -6.74
C LEU A 122 -11.04 -1.75 -5.99
N MET A 123 -10.32 -1.00 -5.18
CA MET A 123 -10.77 0.24 -4.57
C MET A 123 -9.74 1.35 -4.75
N ILE A 124 -10.22 2.56 -5.05
CA ILE A 124 -9.39 3.77 -5.08
C ILE A 124 -9.69 4.57 -3.82
N LEU A 125 -8.65 4.85 -3.03
CA LEU A 125 -8.76 5.58 -1.75
C LEU A 125 -7.85 6.81 -1.77
N SER A 126 -8.44 8.00 -1.81
CA SER A 126 -7.69 9.25 -1.58
C SER A 126 -7.79 9.67 -0.13
N PHE A 127 -6.67 10.10 0.44
CA PHE A 127 -6.57 10.79 1.74
C PHE A 127 -6.62 12.32 1.63
N PHE A 128 -6.91 12.83 0.43
CA PHE A 128 -6.83 14.25 0.10
C PHE A 128 -8.15 14.75 -0.48
N ALA A 129 -8.48 15.99 -0.12
CA ALA A 129 -9.57 16.74 -0.71
C ALA A 129 -9.41 16.92 -2.22
N ASP A 130 -10.52 17.01 -2.95
CA ASP A 130 -10.56 17.10 -4.42
C ASP A 130 -9.86 18.34 -5.01
N ARG A 131 -9.61 19.37 -4.18
CA ARG A 131 -8.78 20.53 -4.55
C ARG A 131 -7.31 20.17 -4.77
N ILE A 132 -6.81 19.10 -4.14
CA ILE A 132 -5.43 18.64 -4.31
C ILE A 132 -5.32 17.84 -5.60
N ARG A 133 -4.99 18.52 -6.71
CA ARG A 133 -5.01 17.91 -8.05
C ARG A 133 -3.65 17.39 -8.52
N ARG A 134 -2.56 18.03 -8.12
CA ARG A 134 -1.20 17.72 -8.61
C ARG A 134 -0.45 16.88 -7.57
N PRO A 135 -0.04 15.65 -7.91
CA PRO A 135 0.90 14.91 -7.08
C PRO A 135 2.22 15.66 -6.95
N THR A 136 2.75 15.71 -5.74
CA THR A 136 4.12 16.19 -5.45
C THR A 136 4.84 15.16 -4.59
N ALA A 137 6.16 15.28 -4.49
CA ALA A 137 6.94 14.39 -3.63
C ALA A 137 6.53 14.49 -2.15
N ALA A 138 6.10 15.67 -1.68
CA ALA A 138 5.61 15.87 -0.32
C ALA A 138 4.24 15.20 -0.11
N ILE A 139 3.31 15.37 -1.06
CA ILE A 139 1.98 14.72 -0.99
C ILE A 139 2.13 13.19 -1.10
N ALA A 140 3.06 12.69 -1.93
CA ALA A 140 3.35 11.26 -2.02
C ALA A 140 3.94 10.69 -0.72
N ALA A 141 4.82 11.44 -0.06
CA ALA A 141 5.35 11.05 1.26
C ALA A 141 4.24 11.01 2.32
N GLN A 142 3.38 12.03 2.36
CA GLN A 142 2.23 12.06 3.27
C GLN A 142 1.24 10.92 2.98
N ARG A 143 0.97 10.64 1.70
CA ARG A 143 0.17 9.49 1.27
C ARG A 143 0.78 8.18 1.77
N ASN A 144 2.09 8.01 1.64
CA ASN A 144 2.77 6.81 2.11
C ASN A 144 2.66 6.66 3.63
N ALA A 145 2.78 7.75 4.40
CA ALA A 145 2.55 7.74 5.85
C ALA A 145 1.11 7.30 6.19
N TYR A 146 0.10 7.78 5.45
CA TYR A 146 -1.28 7.32 5.64
C TYR A 146 -1.47 5.85 5.28
N ILE A 147 -0.90 5.35 4.17
CA ILE A 147 -0.92 3.91 3.87
C ILE A 147 -0.27 3.13 5.00
N ALA A 148 0.89 3.58 5.48
CA ALA A 148 1.62 2.89 6.54
C ALA A 148 0.81 2.84 7.83
N ALA A 149 0.13 3.92 8.23
CA ALA A 149 -0.75 3.97 9.38
C ALA A 149 -2.03 3.12 9.19
N PHE A 150 -2.56 3.08 7.98
CA PHE A 150 -3.75 2.32 7.60
C PHE A 150 -3.52 0.80 7.54
N ALA A 151 -2.34 0.36 7.12
CA ALA A 151 -2.05 -1.06 6.93
C ALA A 151 -1.82 -1.80 8.26
N ASP A 152 -2.13 -3.10 8.27
CA ASP A 152 -1.83 -4.02 9.37
C ASP A 152 -0.36 -4.46 9.30
N HIS A 153 0.14 -4.69 8.08
CA HIS A 153 1.53 -5.05 7.81
C HIS A 153 2.14 -4.15 6.73
N ILE A 154 3.45 -3.89 6.82
CA ILE A 154 4.20 -3.19 5.78
C ILE A 154 5.07 -4.19 5.03
N LEU A 155 4.96 -4.19 3.72
CA LEU A 155 5.75 -5.03 2.82
C LEU A 155 6.56 -4.16 1.88
N VAL A 156 7.88 -4.31 1.92
CA VAL A 156 8.82 -3.51 1.14
C VAL A 156 9.57 -4.40 0.17
N ALA A 157 9.37 -4.18 -1.13
CA ALA A 157 10.20 -4.86 -2.13
C ALA A 157 11.66 -4.41 -1.99
N HIS A 158 11.89 -3.10 -2.03
CA HIS A 158 13.19 -2.50 -1.82
C HIS A 158 13.06 -1.12 -1.20
N ALA A 159 13.97 -0.79 -0.29
CA ALA A 159 14.19 0.58 0.16
C ALA A 159 15.66 0.95 -0.06
N GLU A 160 15.88 2.10 -0.68
CA GLU A 160 17.21 2.63 -0.89
C GLU A 160 17.74 3.20 0.43
N LYS A 161 18.99 2.89 0.79
CA LYS A 161 19.65 3.37 2.00
C LYS A 161 19.63 4.90 2.09
N GLY A 162 19.17 5.45 3.21
CA GLY A 162 18.95 6.89 3.40
C GLY A 162 17.80 7.50 2.57
N GLY A 163 17.02 6.67 1.88
CA GLY A 163 15.89 7.07 1.06
C GLY A 163 14.59 7.23 1.85
N LYS A 164 13.56 7.76 1.18
CA LYS A 164 12.24 8.00 1.79
C LYS A 164 11.53 6.73 2.21
N THR A 165 11.73 5.63 1.48
CA THR A 165 11.15 4.33 1.83
C THR A 165 11.80 3.75 3.08
N GLU A 166 13.12 3.93 3.26
CA GLU A 166 13.83 3.52 4.48
C GLU A 166 13.35 4.34 5.69
N ALA A 167 13.17 5.66 5.52
CA ALA A 167 12.59 6.51 6.56
C ALA A 167 11.18 6.03 6.97
N LEU A 168 10.34 5.67 5.99
CA LEU A 168 9.02 5.09 6.28
C LEU A 168 9.11 3.77 7.05
N CYS A 169 10.11 2.92 6.77
CA CYS A 169 10.31 1.69 7.53
C CYS A 169 10.65 1.99 8.99
N LYS A 170 11.53 2.97 9.23
CA LYS A 170 11.91 3.41 10.58
C LYS A 170 10.70 3.93 11.35
N ASP A 171 9.89 4.77 10.72
CA ASP A 171 8.67 5.32 11.32
C ASP A 171 7.65 4.21 11.66
N ALA A 172 7.46 3.24 10.75
CA ALA A 172 6.56 2.11 10.96
C ALA A 172 7.03 1.21 12.12
N LEU A 173 8.33 0.89 12.17
CA LEU A 173 8.93 0.11 13.26
C LEU A 173 8.80 0.84 14.61
N ALA A 174 9.05 2.15 14.64
CA ALA A 174 8.89 2.96 15.85
C ALA A 174 7.43 2.98 16.34
N ALA A 175 6.46 2.87 15.42
CA ALA A 175 5.04 2.71 15.73
C ALA A 175 4.63 1.27 16.09
N GLY A 176 5.59 0.34 16.21
CA GLY A 176 5.34 -1.07 16.54
C GLY A 176 4.70 -1.88 15.41
N LYS A 177 4.77 -1.39 14.16
CA LYS A 177 4.20 -2.11 13.01
C LYS A 177 5.14 -3.19 12.51
N PRO A 178 4.63 -4.39 12.18
CA PRO A 178 5.42 -5.38 11.47
C PRO A 178 5.82 -4.85 10.09
N VAL A 179 7.13 -4.84 9.83
CA VAL A 179 7.70 -4.46 8.54
C VAL A 179 8.48 -5.65 7.98
N PHE A 180 8.16 -6.02 6.75
CA PHE A 180 8.79 -7.09 6.00
C PHE A 180 9.52 -6.53 4.79
N ALA A 181 10.65 -7.12 4.43
CA ALA A 181 11.33 -6.80 3.18
C ALA A 181 11.84 -8.04 2.47
N ILE A 182 11.92 -8.00 1.14
CA ILE A 182 12.52 -9.08 0.36
C ILE A 182 13.94 -9.35 0.87
N ASP A 183 14.23 -10.61 1.16
CA ASP A 183 15.56 -11.04 1.55
C ASP A 183 16.52 -10.89 0.37
N SER A 184 17.45 -9.97 0.50
CA SER A 184 18.46 -9.62 -0.50
C SER A 184 19.62 -8.88 0.18
N PRO A 185 20.86 -9.04 -0.29
CA PRO A 185 21.99 -8.22 0.15
C PRO A 185 21.71 -6.71 0.06
N ASP A 186 20.97 -6.26 -0.95
CA ASP A 186 20.61 -4.85 -1.13
C ASP A 186 19.64 -4.32 -0.06
N ASN A 187 18.91 -5.21 0.61
CA ASN A 187 18.01 -4.91 1.73
C ASN A 187 18.64 -5.24 3.09
N ALA A 188 19.89 -5.70 3.16
CA ALA A 188 20.53 -6.11 4.43
C ALA A 188 20.50 -5.02 5.51
N HIS A 189 20.68 -3.76 5.11
CA HIS A 189 20.58 -2.60 5.99
C HIS A 189 19.18 -2.41 6.62
N LEU A 190 18.12 -2.95 6.02
CA LEU A 190 16.78 -2.94 6.61
C LEU A 190 16.66 -3.97 7.73
N VAL A 191 17.31 -5.13 7.57
CA VAL A 191 17.34 -6.17 8.61
C VAL A 191 18.04 -5.64 9.86
N GLU A 192 19.12 -4.88 9.68
CA GLU A 192 19.81 -4.18 10.78
C GLU A 192 18.90 -3.18 11.53
N LEU A 193 17.85 -2.65 10.87
CA LEU A 193 16.86 -1.77 11.48
C LEU A 193 15.75 -2.54 12.23
N GLY A 194 15.68 -3.86 12.09
CA GLY A 194 14.62 -4.70 12.66
C GLY A 194 13.50 -5.05 11.67
N VAL A 195 13.68 -4.79 10.37
CA VAL A 195 12.77 -5.30 9.33
C VAL A 195 12.96 -6.82 9.20
N VAL A 196 11.86 -7.55 9.11
CA VAL A 196 11.88 -9.01 8.96
C VAL A 196 12.14 -9.38 7.50
N PRO A 197 13.24 -10.07 7.17
CA PRO A 197 13.49 -10.52 5.80
C PRO A 197 12.52 -11.63 5.41
N ILE A 198 12.06 -11.62 4.16
CA ILE A 198 11.14 -12.62 3.62
C ILE A 198 11.61 -13.18 2.28
N HIS A 199 11.32 -14.47 2.05
CA HIS A 199 11.31 -15.04 0.72
C HIS A 199 9.88 -15.03 0.18
N ALA A 200 9.71 -14.87 -1.13
CA ALA A 200 8.39 -14.82 -1.77
C ALA A 200 7.52 -16.04 -1.41
N GLU A 201 8.15 -17.21 -1.31
CA GLU A 201 7.51 -18.49 -1.00
C GLU A 201 6.95 -18.57 0.43
N ASN A 202 7.53 -17.82 1.36
CA ASN A 202 7.20 -17.90 2.80
C ASN A 202 6.31 -16.76 3.26
N PHE A 203 5.95 -15.82 2.38
CA PHE A 203 5.20 -14.65 2.79
C PHE A 203 3.76 -14.99 3.21
N ALA A 204 3.12 -15.94 2.51
CA ALA A 204 1.74 -16.33 2.81
C ALA A 204 1.60 -16.96 4.20
N SER A 205 2.52 -17.86 4.59
CA SER A 205 2.54 -18.44 5.94
C SER A 205 2.83 -17.38 7.00
N LEU A 206 3.78 -16.48 6.73
CA LEU A 206 4.18 -15.44 7.69
C LEU A 206 3.05 -14.44 8.01
N VAL A 207 2.19 -14.10 7.03
CA VAL A 207 1.05 -13.20 7.27
C VAL A 207 -0.06 -13.90 8.07
N MET A 208 -0.25 -15.21 7.88
CA MET A 208 -1.23 -15.99 8.66
C MET A 208 -0.77 -16.15 10.11
N ASP A 209 0.51 -16.46 10.34
CA ASP A 209 1.07 -16.69 11.69
C ASP A 209 1.09 -15.42 12.56
N ILE A 210 1.04 -14.22 11.96
CA ILE A 210 1.07 -12.93 12.67
C ILE A 210 -0.34 -12.35 12.87
N SER A 211 -1.36 -12.99 12.28
CA SER A 211 -2.77 -12.61 12.43
C SER A 211 -3.50 -13.37 13.55
N GLU A 212 -2.84 -14.35 14.20
CA GLU A 212 -3.26 -15.04 15.44
C GLU A 212 -2.68 -14.38 16.70
#